data_AF-A0AA43FB73-F1
#
_entry.id   AF-A0AA43FB73-F1
#
_cell.length_a   1.000
_cell.length_b   1.000
_cell.length_c   1.000
_cell.angle_alpha   90.00
_cell.angle_beta   90.00
_cell.angle_gamma   90.00
#
_symmetry.space_group_name_H-M   'P 1'
#
loop_
_entity.id
_entity.type
_entity.pdbx_description
1 polymer ?
#
loop_
_entity_poly.entity_id
_entity_poly.type
_entity_poly.pdbx_seq_one_letter_code
_entity_poly.pdbx_strand_id
1 'polypeptide(L)'
;MRLHRYYRLNGVPYRITYVPDPVYWTEVPEDLRTLRNQRIRWQRGLCDSLAGHFELCCHRKGGTAGWLAFPFMVIFEWFGTLFEMGGYFLLLVGLMLGAVSWHVWLVCMAVAIGFGITLSLSALLMEEMTFHLYQRPSDFLKLVGASVLENFGYRQLNSCWKLIGLVRWLRGTKAEWGNMIRSAAWQSKAVPPGNS
;
A
#
# COMPACT_ATOMS: atom_id res chain seq x y z
N MET A 1 -2.13 -11.57 -10.69
CA MET A 1 -2.22 -11.30 -12.14
C MET A 1 -1.95 -12.51 -13.04
N ARG A 2 -0.85 -13.27 -12.85
CA ARG A 2 -0.55 -14.47 -13.67
C ARG A 2 -1.71 -15.44 -13.82
N LEU A 3 -2.31 -15.85 -12.69
CA LEU A 3 -3.43 -16.78 -12.67
C LEU A 3 -4.63 -16.21 -13.45
N HIS A 4 -5.02 -14.97 -13.14
CA HIS A 4 -6.08 -14.26 -13.87
C HIS A 4 -5.81 -14.19 -15.38
N ARG A 5 -4.60 -13.84 -15.82
CA ARG A 5 -4.23 -13.78 -17.25
C ARG A 5 -4.38 -15.15 -17.90
N TYR A 6 -3.79 -16.20 -17.33
CA TYR A 6 -3.83 -17.55 -17.89
C TYR A 6 -5.27 -18.05 -18.06
N TYR A 7 -6.06 -18.06 -16.99
CA TYR A 7 -7.42 -18.60 -17.05
C TYR A 7 -8.36 -17.75 -17.91
N ARG A 8 -8.25 -16.41 -17.89
CA ARG A 8 -9.08 -15.52 -18.73
C ARG A 8 -8.74 -15.62 -20.22
N LEU A 9 -7.46 -15.63 -20.57
CA LEU A 9 -7.05 -15.70 -21.99
C LEU A 9 -7.38 -17.05 -22.61
N ASN A 10 -7.23 -18.14 -21.84
CA ASN A 10 -7.58 -19.50 -22.27
C ASN A 10 -9.09 -19.82 -22.16
N GLY A 11 -9.91 -18.88 -21.67
CA GLY A 11 -11.36 -19.09 -21.53
C GLY A 11 -11.73 -20.19 -20.53
N VAL A 12 -10.85 -20.52 -19.59
CA VAL A 12 -11.07 -21.58 -18.60
C VAL A 12 -11.79 -20.98 -17.38
N PRO A 13 -12.95 -21.54 -16.96
CA PRO A 13 -13.67 -21.06 -15.80
C PRO A 13 -12.84 -21.27 -14.52
N TYR A 14 -12.78 -20.25 -13.66
CA TYR A 14 -12.05 -20.29 -12.40
C TYR A 14 -12.74 -19.40 -11.36
N ARG A 15 -12.52 -19.69 -10.07
CA ARG A 15 -12.99 -18.87 -8.94
C ARG A 15 -11.83 -18.68 -7.96
N ILE A 16 -11.55 -17.44 -7.59
CA ILE A 16 -10.60 -17.11 -6.52
C ILE A 16 -11.43 -16.60 -5.35
N THR A 17 -11.29 -17.25 -4.21
CA THR A 17 -11.98 -16.89 -2.97
C THR A 17 -10.95 -16.45 -1.95
N TYR A 18 -11.27 -15.42 -1.16
CA TYR A 18 -10.47 -14.96 -0.04
C TYR A 18 -10.92 -15.66 1.23
N VAL A 19 -9.98 -16.19 2.01
CA VAL A 19 -10.23 -16.77 3.34
C VAL A 19 -9.74 -15.77 4.38
N PRO A 20 -10.61 -15.23 5.24
CA PRO A 20 -10.26 -14.15 6.16
C PRO A 20 -9.48 -14.61 7.39
N ASP A 21 -9.48 -15.90 7.69
CA ASP A 21 -8.83 -16.43 8.88
C ASP A 21 -7.30 -16.34 8.77
N PRO A 22 -6.60 -15.72 9.75
CA PRO A 22 -5.15 -15.63 9.75
C PRO A 22 -4.53 -17.00 10.10
N VAL A 23 -4.21 -17.77 9.06
CA VAL A 23 -3.57 -19.11 9.23
C VAL A 23 -2.04 -19.00 9.40
N TYR A 24 -1.44 -17.89 8.98
CA TYR A 24 0.01 -17.69 9.00
C TYR A 24 0.40 -16.36 9.65
N TRP A 25 1.44 -16.39 10.47
CA TRP A 25 2.01 -15.21 11.11
C TRP A 25 3.35 -14.88 10.46
N THR A 26 3.57 -13.58 10.19
CA THR A 26 4.83 -13.08 9.63
C THR A 26 5.38 -11.98 10.52
N GLU A 27 6.70 -11.92 10.65
CA GLU A 27 7.36 -10.85 11.38
C GLU A 27 7.17 -9.52 10.66
N VAL A 28 6.73 -8.51 11.41
CA VAL A 28 6.63 -7.12 10.94
C VAL A 28 8.00 -6.45 11.11
N PRO A 29 8.48 -5.67 10.13
CA PRO A 29 9.75 -4.96 10.27
C PRO A 29 9.71 -3.96 11.43
N GLU A 30 10.66 -4.09 12.35
CA GLU A 30 10.82 -3.18 13.51
C GLU A 30 11.55 -1.87 13.13
N ASP A 31 12.37 -1.92 12.07
CA ASP A 31 13.17 -0.78 11.62
C ASP A 31 12.57 -0.05 10.41
N LEU A 32 12.61 1.29 10.45
CA LEU A 32 12.23 2.15 9.32
C LEU A 32 13.03 1.86 8.04
N ARG A 33 14.31 1.46 8.16
CA ARG A 33 15.14 1.11 7.00
C ARG A 33 14.65 -0.16 6.31
N THR A 34 14.27 -1.16 7.10
CA THR A 34 13.75 -2.45 6.62
C THR A 34 12.36 -2.24 6.01
N LEU A 35 11.50 -1.47 6.66
CA LEU A 35 10.18 -1.08 6.16
C LEU A 35 10.30 -0.33 4.81
N ARG A 36 11.17 0.67 4.71
CA ARG A 36 11.44 1.37 3.45
C ARG A 36 11.81 0.42 2.33
N ASN A 37 12.77 -0.48 2.58
CA ASN A 37 13.23 -1.43 1.58
C ASN A 37 12.12 -2.41 1.18
N GLN A 38 11.24 -2.78 2.10
CA GLN A 38 10.06 -3.61 1.81
C GLN A 38 9.07 -2.86 0.91
N ARG A 39 8.71 -1.61 1.26
CA ARG A 39 7.76 -0.78 0.48
C ARG A 39 8.25 -0.50 -0.94
N ILE A 40 9.53 -0.16 -1.09
CA ILE A 40 10.17 0.02 -2.41
C ILE A 40 10.09 -1.27 -3.23
N ARG A 41 10.36 -2.43 -2.61
CA ARG A 41 10.26 -3.75 -3.26
C ARG A 41 8.84 -4.08 -3.68
N TRP A 42 7.85 -3.81 -2.83
CA TRP A 42 6.44 -4.05 -3.13
C TRP A 42 5.94 -3.19 -4.28
N GLN A 43 6.26 -1.90 -4.28
CA GLN A 43 5.90 -1.01 -5.38
C GLN A 43 6.50 -1.49 -6.70
N ARG A 44 7.77 -1.90 -6.67
CA ARG A 44 8.44 -2.43 -7.85
C ARG A 44 7.81 -3.74 -8.33
N GLY A 45 7.56 -4.70 -7.44
CA GLY A 45 6.93 -5.97 -7.79
C GLY A 45 5.51 -5.79 -8.37
N LEU A 46 4.78 -4.79 -7.88
CA LEU A 46 3.51 -4.35 -8.46
C LEU A 46 3.71 -3.83 -9.89
N CYS A 47 4.68 -2.93 -10.10
CA CYS A 47 4.99 -2.38 -11.42
C CYS A 47 5.41 -3.48 -12.42
N ASP A 48 6.32 -4.37 -12.03
CA ASP A 48 6.76 -5.52 -12.84
C ASP A 48 5.58 -6.45 -13.17
N SER A 49 4.70 -6.70 -12.20
CA SER A 49 3.51 -7.54 -12.40
C SER A 49 2.51 -6.90 -13.36
N LEU A 50 2.26 -5.60 -13.25
CA LEU A 50 1.36 -4.88 -14.15
C LEU A 50 1.97 -4.79 -15.55
N ALA A 51 3.22 -4.36 -15.69
CA ALA A 51 3.89 -4.24 -16.98
C ALA A 51 3.97 -5.59 -17.73
N GLY A 52 4.32 -6.68 -17.04
CA GLY A 52 4.36 -8.02 -17.64
C GLY A 52 2.99 -8.60 -18.02
N HIS A 53 1.90 -7.97 -17.62
CA HIS A 53 0.52 -8.39 -17.91
C HIS A 53 -0.29 -7.26 -18.53
N PHE A 54 0.36 -6.30 -19.19
CA PHE A 54 -0.32 -5.15 -19.80
C PHE A 54 -1.34 -5.56 -20.87
N GLU A 55 -1.14 -6.70 -21.53
CA GLU A 55 -2.12 -7.33 -22.43
C GLU A 55 -3.48 -7.62 -21.78
N LEU A 56 -3.55 -7.72 -20.45
CA LEU A 56 -4.81 -7.93 -19.74
C LEU A 56 -5.61 -6.63 -19.60
N CYS A 57 -4.94 -5.46 -19.72
CA CYS A 57 -5.56 -4.15 -19.64
C CYS A 57 -6.56 -3.97 -20.77
N CYS A 58 -7.83 -3.72 -20.43
CA CYS A 58 -8.92 -3.53 -21.39
C CYS A 58 -9.07 -4.68 -22.41
N HIS A 59 -8.60 -5.87 -22.07
CA HIS A 59 -8.70 -7.01 -22.96
C HIS A 59 -10.15 -7.51 -23.04
N ARG A 60 -10.64 -7.81 -24.25
CA ARG A 60 -12.03 -8.24 -24.46
C ARG A 60 -12.41 -9.50 -23.67
N LYS A 61 -11.45 -10.41 -23.43
CA LYS A 61 -11.63 -11.61 -22.57
C LYS A 61 -11.26 -11.39 -21.08
N GLY A 62 -10.81 -10.20 -20.69
CA GLY A 62 -10.28 -9.90 -19.35
C GLY A 62 -11.36 -9.80 -18.27
N GLY A 63 -12.63 -9.62 -18.64
CA GLY A 63 -13.73 -9.42 -17.70
C GLY A 63 -13.48 -8.24 -16.73
N THR A 64 -14.04 -8.33 -15.53
CA THR A 64 -13.89 -7.30 -14.48
C THR A 64 -12.43 -7.05 -14.08
N ALA A 65 -11.59 -8.11 -14.06
CA ALA A 65 -10.18 -7.99 -13.70
C ALA A 65 -9.38 -7.15 -14.73
N GLY A 66 -9.66 -7.32 -16.02
CA GLY A 66 -8.97 -6.59 -17.09
C GLY A 66 -9.53 -5.19 -17.35
N TRP A 67 -10.84 -4.99 -17.21
CA TRP A 67 -11.50 -3.71 -17.49
C TRP A 67 -11.58 -2.76 -16.30
N LEU A 68 -11.68 -3.28 -15.08
CA LEU A 68 -11.83 -2.45 -13.88
C LEU A 68 -10.60 -2.51 -13.00
N ALA A 69 -10.21 -3.71 -12.54
CA ALA A 69 -9.15 -3.83 -11.55
C ALA A 69 -7.78 -3.41 -12.10
N PHE A 70 -7.46 -3.78 -13.35
CA PHE A 70 -6.17 -3.44 -13.95
C PHE A 70 -6.00 -1.93 -14.19
N PRO A 71 -6.94 -1.22 -14.86
CA PRO A 71 -6.83 0.23 -15.04
C PRO A 71 -6.86 0.97 -13.70
N PHE A 72 -7.67 0.50 -12.74
CA PHE A 72 -7.69 1.06 -11.39
C PHE A 72 -6.31 0.96 -10.74
N MET A 73 -5.67 -0.21 -10.76
CA MET A 73 -4.33 -0.39 -10.21
C MET A 73 -3.30 0.53 -10.89
N VAL A 74 -3.33 0.65 -12.21
CA VAL A 74 -2.40 1.53 -12.93
C VAL A 74 -2.64 3.00 -12.57
N ILE A 75 -3.89 3.47 -12.64
CA ILE A 75 -4.23 4.88 -12.39
C ILE A 75 -3.95 5.24 -10.93
N PHE A 76 -4.52 4.51 -9.99
CA PHE A 76 -4.42 4.90 -8.58
C PHE A 76 -3.06 4.60 -7.97
N GLU A 77 -2.38 3.50 -8.32
CA GLU A 77 -1.07 3.24 -7.72
C GLU A 77 0.10 3.97 -8.39
N TRP A 78 0.10 4.08 -9.72
CA TRP A 78 1.19 4.79 -10.41
C TRP A 78 0.94 6.30 -10.37
N PHE A 79 -0.22 6.75 -10.85
CA PHE A 79 -0.49 8.18 -10.90
C PHE A 79 -0.85 8.75 -9.53
N GLY A 80 -1.52 8.00 -8.66
CA GLY A 80 -1.82 8.50 -7.30
C GLY A 80 -0.57 8.91 -6.54
N THR A 81 0.51 8.10 -6.63
CA THR A 81 1.81 8.45 -6.03
C THR A 81 2.42 9.72 -6.65
N LEU A 82 2.32 9.87 -7.99
CA LEU A 82 2.83 11.05 -8.70
C LEU A 82 2.03 12.32 -8.37
N PHE A 83 0.70 12.22 -8.31
CA PHE A 83 -0.19 13.33 -7.98
C PHE A 83 -0.03 13.78 -6.53
N GLU A 84 0.09 12.86 -5.58
CA GLU A 84 0.27 13.20 -4.17
C GLU A 84 1.60 13.94 -3.96
N MET A 85 2.70 13.38 -4.46
CA MET A 85 4.02 13.98 -4.34
C MET A 85 4.14 15.28 -5.15
N GLY A 86 3.59 15.31 -6.36
CA GLY A 86 3.56 16.49 -7.23
C GLY A 86 2.72 17.62 -6.63
N GLY A 87 1.57 17.31 -6.03
CA GLY A 87 0.72 18.27 -5.35
C GLY A 87 1.41 18.94 -4.17
N TYR A 88 2.08 18.16 -3.31
CA TYR A 88 2.88 18.72 -2.23
C TYR A 88 4.03 19.59 -2.74
N PHE A 89 4.74 19.14 -3.78
CA PHE A 89 5.82 19.90 -4.38
C PHE A 89 5.35 21.23 -4.98
N LEU A 90 4.25 21.22 -5.75
CA LEU A 90 3.68 22.42 -6.36
C LEU A 90 3.20 23.42 -5.31
N LEU A 91 2.57 22.96 -4.23
CA LEU A 91 2.15 23.83 -3.13
C LEU A 91 3.35 24.48 -2.43
N LEU A 92 4.44 23.73 -2.25
CA LEU A 92 5.67 24.25 -1.65
C LEU A 92 6.35 25.29 -2.56
N VAL A 93 6.47 24.99 -3.86
CA VAL A 93 7.06 25.91 -4.84
C VAL A 93 6.20 27.16 -5.01
N GLY A 94 4.87 27.01 -5.04
CA GLY A 94 3.93 28.12 -5.10
C GLY A 94 4.04 29.05 -3.90
N LEU A 95 4.29 28.50 -2.71
CA LEU A 95 4.56 29.29 -1.50
C LEU A 95 5.89 30.05 -1.61
N MET A 96 6.96 29.40 -2.09
CA MET A 96 8.27 30.04 -2.27
C MET A 96 8.27 31.16 -3.31
N LEU A 97 7.51 30.98 -4.40
CA LEU A 97 7.35 31.99 -5.46
C LEU A 97 6.35 33.10 -5.09
N GLY A 98 5.71 33.02 -3.92
CA GLY A 98 4.66 33.96 -3.50
C GLY A 98 3.36 33.85 -4.31
N ALA A 99 3.22 32.86 -5.19
CA ALA A 99 2.00 32.60 -5.96
C ALA A 99 0.86 32.06 -5.07
N VAL A 100 1.21 31.42 -3.94
CA VAL A 100 0.28 30.88 -2.95
C VAL A 100 0.51 31.58 -1.63
N SER A 101 -0.55 32.15 -1.05
CA SER A 101 -0.46 32.76 0.28
C SER A 101 -0.34 31.67 1.36
N TRP A 102 0.27 32.02 2.50
CA TRP A 102 0.39 31.12 3.65
C TRP A 102 -0.97 30.52 4.09
N HIS A 103 -2.03 31.33 4.05
CA HIS A 103 -3.39 30.91 4.38
C HIS A 103 -3.93 29.85 3.41
N VAL A 104 -3.75 30.06 2.10
CA VAL A 104 -4.20 29.09 1.08
C VAL A 104 -3.42 27.78 1.22
N TRP A 105 -2.11 27.86 1.45
CA TRP A 105 -1.28 26.68 1.67
C TRP A 105 -1.76 25.85 2.88
N LEU A 106 -2.04 26.50 4.01
CA LEU A 106 -2.56 25.84 5.22
C LEU A 106 -3.92 25.18 4.97
N VAL A 107 -4.86 25.87 4.30
CA VAL A 107 -6.18 25.32 3.99
C VAL A 107 -6.06 24.11 3.07
N CYS A 108 -5.23 24.19 2.02
CA CYS A 108 -5.00 23.07 1.11
C CYS A 108 -4.38 21.86 1.85
N MET A 109 -3.42 22.08 2.75
CA MET A 109 -2.86 21.00 3.57
C MET A 109 -3.90 20.39 4.51
N ALA A 110 -4.70 21.22 5.17
CA ALA A 110 -5.76 20.75 6.07
C ALA A 110 -6.79 19.90 5.33
N VAL A 111 -7.21 20.32 4.14
CA VAL A 111 -8.13 19.56 3.29
C VAL A 111 -7.51 18.24 2.83
N ALA A 112 -6.25 18.25 2.39
CA ALA A 112 -5.56 17.04 1.94
C ALA A 112 -5.42 16.00 3.07
N ILE A 113 -5.00 16.44 4.27
CA ILE A 113 -4.90 15.58 5.46
C ILE A 113 -6.28 15.10 5.90
N GLY A 114 -7.28 15.99 5.95
CA GLY A 114 -8.64 15.66 6.34
C GLY A 114 -9.26 14.61 5.42
N PHE A 115 -9.11 14.78 4.10
CA PHE A 115 -9.56 13.78 3.13
C PHE A 115 -8.83 12.44 3.29
N GLY A 116 -7.52 12.48 3.58
CA GLY A 116 -6.73 11.30 3.88
C GLY A 116 -7.24 10.53 5.10
N ILE A 117 -7.57 11.24 6.19
CA ILE A 117 -8.16 10.66 7.40
C ILE A 117 -9.53 10.05 7.10
N THR A 118 -10.40 10.75 6.36
CA THR A 118 -11.73 10.23 6.01
C THR A 118 -11.61 8.94 5.20
N LEU A 119 -10.68 8.85 4.26
CA LEU A 119 -10.42 7.63 3.50
C LEU A 119 -9.92 6.48 4.39
N SER A 120 -8.93 6.74 5.26
CA SER A 120 -8.41 5.71 6.19
C SER A 120 -9.51 5.19 7.12
N LEU A 121 -10.34 6.08 7.67
CA LEU A 121 -11.46 5.70 8.53
C LEU A 121 -12.54 4.92 7.77
N SER A 122 -12.85 5.30 6.53
CA SER A 122 -13.83 4.60 5.70
C SER A 122 -13.36 3.17 5.38
N ALA A 123 -12.07 3.00 5.08
CA ALA A 123 -11.47 1.70 4.84
C ALA A 123 -11.53 0.81 6.09
N LEU A 124 -11.17 1.35 7.25
CA LEU A 124 -11.23 0.63 8.53
C LEU A 124 -12.67 0.22 8.89
N LEU A 125 -13.65 1.10 8.66
CA LEU A 125 -15.06 0.79 8.89
C LEU A 125 -15.58 -0.31 7.95
N MET A 126 -15.21 -0.28 6.66
CA MET A 126 -15.56 -1.34 5.72
C MET A 126 -14.93 -2.68 6.12
N GLU A 127 -13.69 -2.68 6.61
CA GLU A 127 -13.00 -3.89 7.07
C GLU A 127 -13.68 -4.48 8.30
N GLU A 128 -14.02 -3.65 9.29
CA GLU A 128 -14.76 -4.06 10.48
C GLU A 128 -16.14 -4.66 10.13
N MET A 129 -16.90 -3.98 9.26
CA MET A 129 -18.21 -4.47 8.81
C MET A 129 -18.15 -5.78 8.02
N THR A 130 -17.05 -6.04 7.32
CA THR A 130 -16.92 -7.21 6.44
C THR A 130 -16.42 -8.43 7.20
N PHE A 131 -15.45 -8.26 8.10
CA PHE A 131 -14.72 -9.39 8.68
C PHE A 131 -14.89 -9.54 10.19
N HIS A 132 -15.42 -8.54 10.91
CA HIS A 132 -15.59 -8.54 12.38
C HIS A 132 -14.35 -9.09 13.11
N LEU A 133 -13.16 -8.77 12.58
CA LEU A 133 -11.92 -9.43 12.98
C LEU A 133 -11.49 -9.03 14.40
N TYR A 134 -12.00 -7.91 14.89
CA TYR A 134 -11.58 -7.29 16.15
C TYR A 134 -12.57 -7.59 17.26
N GLN A 135 -12.15 -8.44 18.20
CA GLN A 135 -13.03 -8.88 19.30
C GLN A 135 -13.15 -7.88 20.46
N ARG A 136 -12.36 -6.78 20.46
CA ARG A 136 -12.34 -5.79 21.55
C ARG A 136 -12.46 -4.36 21.05
N PRO A 137 -13.38 -3.54 21.60
CA PRO A 137 -13.56 -2.15 21.20
C PRO A 137 -12.34 -1.27 21.52
N SER A 138 -11.52 -1.66 22.50
CA SER A 138 -10.27 -0.97 22.83
C SER A 138 -9.23 -1.08 21.73
N ASP A 139 -9.18 -2.22 21.03
CA ASP A 139 -8.20 -2.43 19.96
C ASP A 139 -8.66 -1.73 18.68
N PHE A 140 -9.97 -1.71 18.43
CA PHE A 140 -10.57 -0.86 17.40
C PHE A 140 -10.25 0.63 17.61
N LEU A 141 -10.38 1.16 18.83
CA LEU A 141 -10.08 2.57 19.11
C LEU A 141 -8.59 2.92 18.90
N LYS A 142 -7.68 2.00 19.25
CA LYS A 142 -6.25 2.15 18.94
C LYS A 142 -6.00 2.21 17.43
N LEU A 143 -6.70 1.39 16.65
CA LEU A 143 -6.59 1.39 15.18
C LEU A 143 -7.15 2.67 14.56
N VAL A 144 -8.25 3.21 15.10
CA VAL A 144 -8.77 4.53 14.71
C VAL A 144 -7.71 5.60 14.98
N GLY A 145 -7.10 5.60 16.17
CA GLY A 145 -6.01 6.52 16.51
C GLY A 145 -4.81 6.37 15.57
N ALA A 146 -4.41 5.13 15.28
CA ALA A 146 -3.33 4.84 14.33
C ALA A 146 -3.65 5.32 12.90
N SER A 147 -4.91 5.16 12.46
CA SER A 147 -5.40 5.60 11.13
C SER A 147 -5.39 7.13 10.98
N VAL A 148 -5.56 7.86 12.08
CA VAL A 148 -5.39 9.31 12.08
C VAL A 148 -3.90 9.66 12.06
N LEU A 149 -3.11 9.07 12.95
CA LEU A 149 -1.67 9.34 13.07
C LEU A 149 -0.88 9.02 11.80
N GLU A 150 -1.27 8.00 11.04
CA GLU A 150 -0.57 7.66 9.78
C GLU A 150 -0.64 8.77 8.73
N ASN A 151 -1.69 9.60 8.75
CA ASN A 151 -1.85 10.73 7.83
C ASN A 151 -0.90 11.90 8.17
N PHE A 152 -0.31 11.88 9.37
CA PHE A 152 0.71 12.83 9.81
C PHE A 152 2.11 12.26 9.59
N GLY A 153 2.67 12.48 8.41
CA GLY A 153 4.06 12.18 8.06
C GLY A 153 4.31 10.76 7.55
N TYR A 154 3.68 9.73 8.13
CA TYR A 154 3.92 8.34 7.72
C TYR A 154 3.42 8.03 6.31
N ARG A 155 2.24 8.55 5.93
CA ARG A 155 1.69 8.44 4.58
C ARG A 155 2.60 9.12 3.56
N GLN A 156 3.05 10.33 3.85
CA GLN A 156 3.95 11.11 2.99
C GLN A 156 5.28 10.36 2.80
N LEU A 157 5.79 9.73 3.86
CA LEU A 157 7.01 8.92 3.80
C LEU A 157 6.81 7.67 2.93
N ASN A 158 5.67 6.98 3.06
CA ASN A 158 5.32 5.86 2.19
C ASN A 158 5.18 6.29 0.71
N SER A 159 4.54 7.43 0.46
CA SER A 159 4.41 8.01 -0.89
C SER A 159 5.77 8.34 -1.49
N CYS A 160 6.70 8.89 -0.69
CA CYS A 160 8.10 9.07 -1.10
C CYS A 160 8.75 7.73 -1.49
N TRP A 161 8.58 6.69 -0.68
CA TRP A 161 9.18 5.38 -0.95
C TRP A 161 8.57 4.69 -2.17
N LYS A 162 7.26 4.80 -2.38
CA LYS A 162 6.60 4.35 -3.60
C LYS A 162 7.16 5.09 -4.82
N LEU A 163 7.34 6.40 -4.74
CA LEU A 163 7.93 7.19 -5.82
C LEU A 163 9.36 6.74 -6.14
N ILE A 164 10.19 6.52 -5.12
CA ILE A 164 11.55 5.98 -5.30
C ILE A 164 11.51 4.61 -5.97
N GLY A 165 10.58 3.73 -5.56
CA GLY A 165 10.38 2.42 -6.19
C GLY A 165 10.00 2.52 -7.67
N LEU A 166 9.09 3.43 -8.01
CA LEU A 166 8.66 3.70 -9.38
C LEU A 166 9.82 4.23 -10.24
N VAL A 167 10.57 5.22 -9.74
CA VAL A 167 11.73 5.79 -10.45
C VAL A 167 12.83 4.75 -10.66
N ARG A 168 13.11 3.91 -9.66
CA ARG A 168 14.09 2.81 -9.79
C ARG A 168 13.65 1.76 -10.80
N TRP A 169 12.35 1.47 -10.84
CA TRP A 169 11.77 0.56 -11.82
C TRP A 169 11.91 1.13 -13.24
N LEU A 170 11.54 2.39 -13.46
CA LEU A 170 11.70 3.08 -14.75
C LEU A 170 13.16 3.15 -15.22
N ARG A 171 14.11 3.28 -14.28
CA ARG A 171 15.56 3.29 -14.57
C ARG A 171 16.14 1.90 -14.84
N GLY A 172 15.36 0.82 -14.76
CA GLY A 172 15.83 -0.53 -15.03
C GLY A 172 16.89 -1.06 -14.05
N THR A 173 17.03 -0.45 -12.86
CA THR A 173 18.05 -0.86 -11.86
C THR A 173 17.78 -2.31 -11.44
N LYS A 174 18.77 -3.19 -11.18
CA LYS A 174 18.47 -4.58 -10.76
C LYS A 174 17.74 -4.62 -9.40
N ALA A 175 16.80 -5.56 -9.24
CA ALA A 175 16.08 -5.75 -7.98
C ALA A 175 17.00 -6.49 -7.00
N GLU A 176 17.63 -5.77 -6.08
CA GLU A 176 18.38 -6.40 -5.00
C GLU A 176 17.41 -6.87 -3.91
N TRP A 177 17.33 -8.19 -3.75
CA TRP A 177 16.74 -8.82 -2.57
C TRP A 177 17.69 -8.61 -1.40
N GLY A 178 17.71 -7.40 -0.85
CA GLY A 178 18.51 -7.07 0.33
C GLY A 178 18.14 -7.97 1.52
N ASN A 179 19.11 -8.17 2.42
CA ASN A 179 18.94 -8.97 3.64
C ASN A 179 17.76 -8.48 4.48
N MET A 180 16.86 -9.40 4.82
CA MET A 180 15.80 -9.18 5.79
C MET A 180 16.36 -9.53 7.16
N ILE A 181 16.58 -8.52 8.01
CA ILE A 181 16.95 -8.73 9.40
C ILE A 181 15.68 -9.23 10.09
N ARG A 182 15.66 -10.50 10.48
CA ARG A 182 14.56 -11.15 11.19
C ARG A 182 14.88 -11.17 12.67
N SER A 183 13.97 -10.65 13.48
CA SER A 183 14.12 -10.66 14.94
C SER A 183 13.33 -11.85 15.46
N ALA A 184 13.99 -13.01 15.58
CA ALA A 184 13.39 -14.25 16.07
C ALA A 184 13.04 -14.22 17.58
N ALA A 185 12.80 -13.05 18.16
CA ALA A 185 12.58 -12.82 19.58
C ALA A 185 11.32 -13.53 20.12
N TRP A 186 10.39 -13.94 19.26
CA TRP A 186 9.17 -14.65 19.64
C TRP A 186 9.32 -16.18 19.72
N GLN A 187 10.33 -16.76 19.06
CA GLN A 187 10.58 -18.21 19.14
C GLN A 187 11.26 -18.62 20.45
N SER A 188 11.99 -17.72 21.11
CA SER A 188 12.75 -18.03 22.33
C SER A 188 11.89 -18.13 23.61
N LYS A 189 10.63 -17.67 23.58
CA LYS A 189 9.72 -17.68 24.75
C LYS A 189 8.86 -18.95 24.87
N ALA A 190 8.93 -19.89 23.92
CA ALA A 190 7.95 -20.98 23.81
C ALA A 190 8.36 -22.33 24.43
N VAL A 191 9.50 -22.44 25.14
CA VAL A 191 9.88 -23.70 25.81
C VAL A 191 10.08 -23.46 27.31
N PRO A 192 9.07 -23.72 28.16
CA PRO A 192 9.35 -23.99 29.57
C PRO A 192 10.14 -25.31 29.65
N PRO A 193 11.26 -25.37 30.39
CA PRO A 193 11.92 -26.64 30.65
C PRO A 193 10.95 -27.51 31.46
N GLY A 194 10.44 -28.57 30.83
CA GLY A 194 9.76 -29.64 31.54
C GLY A 194 10.78 -30.32 32.44
N ASN A 195 10.59 -30.22 33.75
CA ASN A 195 11.38 -30.96 34.73
C ASN A 195 11.13 -32.46 34.52
N SER A 196 12.21 -33.17 34.21
CA SER A 196 12.39 -34.63 34.36
C SER A 196 12.37 -35.05 35.81
#